data_AF-A0A838JW12-F1
#
_entry.id   AF-A0A838JW12-F1
#
_cell.length_a   1.000
_cell.length_b   1.000
_cell.length_c   1.000
_cell.angle_alpha   90.00
_cell.angle_beta   90.00
_cell.angle_gamma   90.00
#
_symmetry.space_group_name_H-M   'P 1'
#
loop_
_entity.id
_entity.type
_entity.pdbx_description
1 polymer ?
#
loop_
_entity_poly.entity_id
_entity_poly.type
_entity_poly.pdbx_seq_one_letter_code
_entity_poly.pdbx_strand_id
1 'polypeptide(L)'
;MDSQHASSGEHPKIIGTSSETTEHKLQTVLEAVGKTVAAIEYGEVESRGGTHAAEAVVLHFTDGTALSIEIGSNARDLSAARDLTPPDVHTDLMPFWTHRARPHD
;
A
#
# COMPACT_ATOMS: atom_id res chain seq x y z
N MET A 1 27.48 0.95 -8.18
CA MET A 1 27.11 2.18 -7.46
C MET A 1 26.19 1.73 -6.36
N ASP A 2 26.76 1.41 -5.20
CA ASP A 2 26.03 0.83 -4.08
C ASP A 2 25.36 1.97 -3.33
N SER A 3 24.07 2.17 -3.62
CA SER A 3 23.25 3.10 -2.85
C SER A 3 23.01 2.47 -1.49
N GLN A 4 23.79 2.92 -0.49
CA GLN A 4 23.57 2.64 0.91
C GLN A 4 22.23 3.22 1.33
N HIS A 5 21.15 2.45 1.17
CA HIS A 5 19.89 2.75 1.83
C HIS A 5 20.01 2.35 3.30
N ALA A 6 20.57 3.27 4.09
CA ALA A 6 20.37 3.27 5.52
C ALA A 6 18.88 3.48 5.79
N SER A 7 18.22 2.48 6.37
CA SER A 7 17.02 2.71 7.16
C SER A 7 17.05 1.73 8.33
N SER A 8 17.63 2.18 9.44
CA SER A 8 17.42 1.59 10.75
C SER A 8 16.09 2.07 11.36
N GLY A 9 15.02 2.09 10.55
CA GLY A 9 13.66 2.33 11.02
C GLY A 9 13.00 1.00 11.35
N GLU A 10 12.30 0.91 12.48
CA GLU A 10 11.47 -0.26 12.79
C GLU A 10 10.47 -0.49 11.65
N HIS A 11 10.55 -1.67 11.02
CA HIS A 11 9.61 -2.05 9.97
C HIS A 11 8.19 -2.18 10.55
N PRO A 12 7.14 -1.85 9.77
CA PRO A 12 5.77 -2.08 10.20
C PRO A 12 5.56 -3.55 10.61
N LYS A 13 5.11 -3.77 11.84
CA LYS A 13 4.74 -5.10 12.33
C LYS A 13 3.29 -5.40 11.97
N ILE A 14 3.07 -6.48 11.21
CA ILE A 14 1.72 -6.97 10.93
C ILE A 14 1.15 -7.62 12.21
N ILE A 15 0.02 -7.10 12.69
CA ILE A 15 -0.65 -7.58 13.93
C ILE A 15 -1.84 -8.51 13.67
N GLY A 16 -2.03 -8.95 12.41
CA GLY A 16 -3.17 -9.79 12.00
C GLY A 16 -4.43 -8.99 11.69
N THR A 17 -5.47 -9.68 11.20
CA THR A 17 -6.73 -9.08 10.76
C THR A 17 -7.89 -9.57 11.63
N SER A 18 -8.81 -8.69 12.03
CA SER A 18 -9.90 -9.04 12.97
C SER A 18 -11.27 -9.27 12.32
N SER A 19 -11.41 -9.28 10.98
CA SER A 19 -12.71 -9.40 10.32
C SER A 19 -12.70 -10.29 9.07
N GLU A 20 -13.82 -10.96 8.81
CA GLU A 20 -14.07 -11.80 7.61
C GLU A 20 -13.88 -11.01 6.30
N THR A 21 -14.21 -9.71 6.27
CA THR A 21 -13.97 -8.83 5.12
C THR A 21 -12.47 -8.72 4.76
N THR A 22 -11.58 -9.01 5.71
CA THR A 22 -10.13 -8.98 5.48
C THR A 22 -9.60 -10.27 4.87
N GLU A 23 -10.30 -11.40 5.03
CA GLU A 23 -9.89 -12.68 4.44
C GLU A 23 -9.93 -12.64 2.91
N HIS A 24 -10.99 -12.08 2.32
CA HIS A 24 -11.09 -11.93 0.86
C HIS A 24 -9.98 -11.02 0.33
N LYS A 25 -9.69 -9.90 1.00
CA LYS A 25 -8.60 -8.99 0.62
C LYS A 25 -7.24 -9.68 0.70
N LEU A 26 -7.02 -10.49 1.75
CA LEU A 26 -5.80 -11.27 1.89
C LEU A 26 -5.65 -12.26 0.74
N GLN A 27 -6.72 -12.96 0.34
CA GLN A 27 -6.66 -13.89 -0.80
C GLN A 27 -6.27 -13.17 -2.09
N THR A 28 -6.85 -12.00 -2.38
CA THR A 28 -6.47 -11.19 -3.55
C THR A 28 -4.99 -10.83 -3.55
N VAL A 29 -4.43 -10.44 -2.39
CA VAL A 29 -3.00 -10.11 -2.28
C VAL A 29 -2.12 -11.37 -2.41
N LEU A 30 -2.58 -12.51 -1.90
CA LEU A 30 -1.84 -13.78 -1.98
C LEU A 30 -1.71 -14.30 -3.42
N GLU A 31 -2.59 -13.92 -4.34
CA GLU A 31 -2.43 -14.25 -5.76
C GLU A 31 -1.12 -13.72 -6.36
N ALA A 32 -0.53 -12.65 -5.79
CA ALA A 32 0.75 -12.11 -6.23
C ALA A 32 1.96 -12.99 -5.83
N VAL A 33 1.79 -13.96 -4.91
CA VAL A 33 2.89 -14.80 -4.43
C VAL A 33 3.48 -15.62 -5.57
N GLY A 34 4.80 -15.50 -5.76
CA GLY A 34 5.52 -16.22 -6.82
C GLY A 34 5.41 -15.59 -8.20
N LYS A 35 4.62 -14.52 -8.38
CA LYS A 35 4.58 -13.77 -9.63
C LYS A 35 5.83 -12.91 -9.78
N THR A 36 6.22 -12.70 -11.03
CA THR A 36 7.32 -11.80 -11.39
C THR A 36 6.76 -10.46 -11.82
N VAL A 37 7.22 -9.38 -11.19
CA VAL A 37 6.86 -8.01 -11.56
C VAL A 37 7.60 -7.63 -12.85
N ALA A 38 6.84 -7.19 -13.85
CA ALA A 38 7.30 -6.70 -15.15
C ALA A 38 7.44 -5.17 -15.19
N ALA A 39 6.52 -4.44 -14.54
CA ALA A 39 6.54 -2.98 -14.45
C ALA A 39 5.85 -2.50 -13.16
N ILE A 40 6.17 -1.27 -12.76
CA ILE A 40 5.58 -0.61 -11.59
C ILE A 40 5.14 0.80 -12.00
N GLU A 41 3.92 1.17 -11.65
CA GLU A 41 3.39 2.54 -11.74
C GLU A 41 3.12 3.08 -10.34
N TYR A 42 3.39 4.36 -10.11
CA TYR A 42 3.09 5.05 -8.86
C TYR A 42 2.57 6.46 -9.16
N GLY A 43 1.56 6.90 -8.42
CA GLY A 43 1.01 8.25 -8.55
C GLY A 43 -0.21 8.48 -7.67
N GLU A 44 -0.85 9.63 -7.89
CA GLU A 44 -2.11 9.99 -7.23
C GLU A 44 -3.31 9.41 -7.99
N VAL A 45 -4.31 8.94 -7.25
CA VAL A 45 -5.59 8.47 -7.80
C VAL A 45 -6.48 9.68 -8.09
N GLU A 46 -7.07 9.71 -9.30
CA GLU A 46 -8.04 10.74 -9.66
C GLU A 46 -9.21 10.77 -8.66
N SER A 47 -9.37 11.88 -7.96
CA SER A 47 -10.52 12.10 -7.10
C SER A 47 -11.78 12.34 -7.93
N ARG A 48 -12.72 11.39 -7.90
CA ARG A 48 -14.11 11.65 -8.32
C ARG A 48 -14.90 12.20 -7.13
N GLY A 49 -15.46 13.40 -7.27
CA GLY A 49 -16.52 13.90 -6.39
C GLY A 49 -16.09 14.34 -4.97
N GLY A 50 -14.92 14.96 -4.83
CA GLY A 50 -14.47 15.48 -3.52
C GLY A 50 -14.01 14.40 -2.54
N THR A 51 -13.62 13.24 -3.07
CA THR A 51 -12.96 12.17 -2.30
C THR A 51 -11.51 12.57 -2.05
N HIS A 52 -10.93 12.20 -0.91
CA HIS A 52 -9.56 12.59 -0.55
C HIS A 52 -8.54 12.13 -1.60
N ALA A 53 -7.48 12.92 -1.82
CA ALA A 53 -6.34 12.47 -2.60
C ALA A 53 -5.79 11.18 -2.00
N ALA A 54 -5.58 10.18 -2.84
CA ALA A 54 -5.05 8.88 -2.46
C ALA A 54 -3.83 8.60 -3.32
N GLU A 55 -2.80 7.99 -2.75
CA GLU A 55 -1.67 7.47 -3.51
C GLU A 55 -1.94 6.01 -3.89
N ALA A 56 -1.47 5.61 -5.06
CA ALA A 56 -1.54 4.25 -5.53
C ALA A 56 -0.20 3.77 -6.10
N VAL A 57 0.03 2.48 -5.96
CA VAL A 57 1.05 1.74 -6.71
C VAL A 57 0.38 0.59 -7.45
N VAL A 58 0.77 0.40 -8.71
CA VAL A 58 0.33 -0.74 -9.53
C VAL A 58 1.52 -1.62 -9.85
N LEU A 59 1.43 -2.89 -9.50
CA LEU A 59 2.38 -3.93 -9.87
C LEU A 59 1.84 -4.67 -11.09
N HIS A 60 2.51 -4.53 -12.24
CA HIS A 60 2.19 -5.29 -13.45
C HIS A 60 3.03 -6.56 -13.48
N PHE A 61 2.41 -7.71 -13.65
CA PHE A 61 3.09 -9.01 -13.64
C PHE A 61 3.35 -9.52 -15.07
N THR A 62 4.35 -10.39 -15.20
CA THR A 62 4.74 -10.99 -16.49
C THR A 62 3.67 -11.91 -17.09
N ASP A 63 2.70 -12.35 -16.29
CA ASP A 63 1.57 -13.17 -16.74
C ASP A 63 0.40 -12.34 -17.32
N GLY A 64 0.57 -11.02 -17.42
CA GLY A 64 -0.44 -10.09 -17.94
C GLY A 64 -1.44 -9.58 -16.90
N THR A 65 -1.37 -10.05 -15.65
CA THR A 65 -2.21 -9.53 -14.56
C THR A 65 -1.58 -8.31 -13.89
N ALA A 66 -2.38 -7.56 -13.11
CA ALA A 66 -1.89 -6.43 -12.32
C ALA A 66 -2.55 -6.39 -10.93
N LEU A 67 -1.80 -5.92 -9.94
CA LEU A 67 -2.29 -5.63 -8.58
C LEU A 67 -2.15 -4.14 -8.31
N SER A 68 -3.28 -3.44 -8.12
CA SER A 68 -3.30 -2.06 -7.62
C SER A 68 -3.43 -2.05 -6.10
N ILE A 69 -2.58 -1.26 -5.46
CA ILE A 69 -2.62 -0.98 -4.02
C ILE A 69 -2.87 0.50 -3.87
N GLU A 70 -4.07 0.84 -3.41
CA GLU A 70 -4.48 2.22 -3.12
C GLU A 70 -4.49 2.45 -1.61
N ILE A 71 -3.87 3.55 -1.18
CA ILE A 71 -3.97 3.99 0.21
C ILE A 71 -5.01 5.10 0.29
N GLY A 72 -6.17 4.73 0.85
CA GLY A 72 -7.22 5.69 1.18
C GLY A 72 -6.91 6.45 2.46
N SER A 73 -7.21 7.74 2.48
CA SER A 73 -7.19 8.55 3.69
C SER A 73 -8.47 8.38 4.50
N ASN A 74 -8.35 8.19 5.81
CA ASN A 74 -9.50 8.25 6.73
C ASN A 74 -9.75 9.67 7.27
N ALA A 75 -9.33 10.70 6.54
CA ALA A 75 -9.47 12.10 6.92
C ALA A 75 -10.91 12.53 7.26
N ARG A 76 -11.93 11.90 6.68
CA ARG A 76 -13.34 12.13 7.04
C ARG A 76 -13.63 11.85 8.51
N ASP A 77 -13.13 10.73 9.05
CA ASP A 77 -13.34 10.38 10.47
C ASP A 77 -12.60 11.35 11.41
N LEU A 78 -11.45 11.88 10.97
CA LEU A 78 -10.66 12.86 11.73
C LEU A 78 -11.28 14.28 11.70
N SER A 79 -11.85 14.69 10.56
CA SER A 79 -12.51 15.99 10.41
C SER A 79 -13.76 16.16 11.27
N ALA A 80 -14.39 15.06 11.68
CA ALA A 80 -15.53 15.09 12.61
C ALA A 80 -15.09 15.30 14.08
N ALA A 81 -13.82 15.04 14.40
CA ALA A 81 -13.29 15.08 15.76
C ALA A 81 -12.34 16.26 16.03
N ARG A 82 -11.94 17.01 14.98
CA ARG A 82 -10.97 18.12 15.02
C ARG A 82 -11.30 19.14 13.94
N ASP A 83 -10.87 20.39 14.12
CA ASP A 83 -10.90 21.44 13.08
C ASP A 83 -9.84 21.18 12.00
N LEU A 84 -9.89 20.01 11.37
CA LEU A 84 -9.03 19.62 10.25
C LEU A 84 -9.86 19.62 8.98
N THR A 85 -9.35 20.28 7.94
CA THR A 85 -9.95 20.22 6.61
C THR A 85 -9.42 19.02 5.83
N PRO A 86 -10.17 18.47 4.86
CA PRO A 86 -9.71 17.38 4.01
C PRO A 86 -8.29 17.51 3.41
N PRO A 87 -7.80 18.71 3.05
CA PRO A 87 -6.41 18.92 2.64
C PRO A 87 -5.37 18.84 3.78
N ASP A 88 -5.75 18.95 5.04
CA ASP A 88 -4.81 18.92 6.18
C ASP A 88 -4.40 17.49 6.58
N VAL A 89 -5.03 16.48 5.98
CA VAL A 89 -4.79 15.07 6.30
C VAL A 89 -4.41 14.33 5.01
N HIS A 90 -3.15 13.92 4.95
CA HIS A 90 -2.60 13.11 3.88
C HIS A 90 -2.40 11.67 4.35
N THR A 91 -2.42 10.73 3.41
CA THR A 91 -2.06 9.35 3.69
C THR A 91 -1.16 8.87 2.58
N ASP A 92 0.09 8.58 2.95
CA ASP A 92 1.17 8.36 2.02
C ASP A 92 1.48 6.86 1.91
N LEU A 93 1.79 6.39 0.71
CA LEU A 93 2.39 5.09 0.49
C LEU A 93 3.87 5.17 0.85
N MET A 94 4.24 4.59 1.99
CA MET A 94 5.61 4.58 2.49
C MET A 94 6.29 3.22 2.20
N PRO A 95 7.07 3.07 1.12
CA PRO A 95 7.80 1.84 0.84
C PRO A 95 9.00 1.67 1.78
N PHE A 96 9.16 0.46 2.33
CA PHE A 96 10.32 0.06 3.13
C PHE A 96 11.00 -1.17 2.49
N TRP A 97 12.33 -1.16 2.44
CA TRP A 97 13.11 -2.30 1.98
C TRP A 97 13.50 -3.19 3.15
N THR A 98 13.16 -4.47 3.07
CA THR A 98 13.61 -5.48 4.04
C THR A 98 14.01 -6.76 3.34
N HIS A 99 14.95 -7.50 3.93
CA HIS A 99 15.33 -8.81 3.44
C HIS A 99 14.46 -9.87 4.13
N ARG A 100 13.56 -10.52 3.39
CA ARG A 100 12.91 -11.73 3.87
C ARG A 100 13.85 -12.93 3.64
N ALA A 101 14.03 -13.78 4.64
CA ALA A 101 14.62 -15.09 4.43
C ALA A 101 13.80 -15.84 3.37
N ARG A 102 14.46 -16.44 2.37
CA ARG A 102 13.76 -17.29 1.40
C ARG A 102 13.11 -18.45 2.17
N PRO A 103 11.86 -18.82 1.86
CA PRO A 103 11.32 -20.09 2.34
C PRO A 103 12.33 -21.19 1.97
N HIS A 104 12.72 -22.02 2.93
CA HIS A 104 13.53 -23.20 2.64
C HIS A 104 12.70 -24.14 1.76
N ASP A 105 13.28 -24.61 0.65
CA ASP A 105 12.72 -25.63 -0.22
C ASP A 105 12.50 -26.96 0.51
#